data_AF-A0A941ANT6-F1
#
_entry.id   AF-A0A941ANT6-F1
#
_cell.length_a   1.000
_cell.length_b   1.000
_cell.length_c   1.000
_cell.angle_alpha   90.00
_cell.angle_beta   90.00
_cell.angle_gamma   90.00
#
_symmetry.space_group_name_H-M   'P 1'
#
loop_
_entity.id
_entity.type
_entity.pdbx_description
1 polymer ?
#
loop_
_entity_poly.entity_id
_entity_poly.type
_entity_poly.pdbx_seq_one_letter_code
_entity_poly.pdbx_strand_id
1 'polypeptide(L)' 'MLLQKMPTVQLFDLDGKEVSINDYQGKNTLLFMWASW' A
#
# COMPACT_ATOMS: atom_id res chain seq x y z
N MET A 1 -9.22 11.99 -18.23
CA MET A 1 -9.21 11.73 -16.76
C MET A 1 -7.76 11.79 -16.31
N LEU A 2 -7.41 12.73 -15.43
CA LEU A 2 -6.09 12.73 -14.81
C LEU A 2 -6.07 11.59 -13.80
N LEU A 3 -5.18 10.61 -14.00
CA LEU A 3 -4.93 9.57 -13.02
C LEU A 3 -4.23 10.22 -11.82
N GLN A 4 -4.95 10.39 -10.72
CA GLN A 4 -4.37 10.92 -9.50
C GLN A 4 -3.46 9.86 -8.87
N LYS A 5 -2.22 10.24 -8.57
CA LYS A 5 -1.28 9.36 -7.87
C LYS A 5 -1.83 9.04 -6.49
N MET A 6 -1.75 7.77 -6.08
CA MET A 6 -2.10 7.36 -4.73
C MET A 6 -1.23 8.13 -3.72
N PRO A 7 -1.80 8.61 -2.60
CA PRO A 7 -1.01 9.18 -1.51
C PRO A 7 -0.05 8.13 -0.91
N THR A 8 1.06 8.60 -0.35
CA THR A 8 1.97 7.72 0.40
C THR A 8 1.23 7.21 1.65
N VAL A 9 1.20 5.90 1.81
CA VAL A 9 0.67 5.21 3.00
C VAL A 9 1.79 4.38 3.62
N GLN A 10 1.86 4.40 4.95
CA GLN A 10 2.78 3.59 5.76
C GLN A 10 1.95 2.76 6.73
N LEU A 11 2.29 1.48 6.84
CA LEU A 11 1.63 0.51 7.71
C LEU A 11 2.70 -0.39 8.35
N PHE A 12 2.33 -1.07 9.42
CA PHE A 12 3.12 -2.19 9.93
C PHE A 12 2.63 -3.49 9.30
N ASP A 13 3.57 -4.34 8.88
CA ASP A 13 3.26 -5.71 8.50
C ASP A 13 3.03 -6.60 9.75
N LEU A 14 2.81 -7.90 9.51
CA LEU A 14 2.52 -8.87 10.57
C LEU A 14 3.70 -9.09 11.53
N ASP A 15 4.92 -8.77 11.11
CA ASP A 15 6.13 -8.88 11.91
C ASP A 15 6.48 -7.55 12.62
N GLY A 16 5.63 -6.53 12.49
CA GLY A 16 5.82 -5.20 13.07
C GLY A 16 6.83 -4.34 12.31
N LYS A 17 7.23 -4.74 11.10
CA LYS A 17 8.10 -3.93 10.25
C LYS A 17 7.27 -2.86 9.53
N GLU A 18 7.78 -1.64 9.52
CA GLU A 18 7.17 -0.54 8.77
C GLU A 18 7.37 -0.76 7.26
N VAL A 19 6.29 -0.67 6.50
CA VAL A 19 6.25 -0.79 5.04
C VAL A 19 5.56 0.42 4.43
N SER A 20 6.08 0.90 3.30
CA SER A 20 5.50 2.00 2.53
C SER A 20 4.95 1.51 1.20
N ILE A 21 3.89 2.14 0.70
CA ILE A 21 3.43 1.94 -0.69
C ILE A 21 4.54 2.26 -1.72
N ASN A 22 5.49 3.12 -1.34
CA ASN A 22 6.60 3.50 -2.21
C ASN A 22 7.60 2.35 -2.45
N ASP A 23 7.66 1.36 -1.56
CA ASP A 23 8.54 0.19 -1.68
C ASP A 23 8.15 -0.73 -2.86
N TYR A 24 6.94 -0.53 -3.41
CA TYR A 24 6.36 -1.30 -4.50
C TYR A 24 6.27 -0.54 -5.82
N GLN A 25 6.82 0.68 -5.91
CA GLN A 25 6.83 1.44 -7.16
C GLN A 25 7.55 0.67 -8.29
N GLY A 26 6.98 0.72 -9.50
CA GLY A 26 7.47 -0.03 -10.66
C GLY A 26 7.04 -1.50 -10.71
N LYS A 27 6.29 -1.99 -9.70
CA LYS A 27 5.70 -3.33 -9.70
C LYS A 27 4.19 -3.25 -9.92
N ASN A 28 3.62 -4.25 -10.59
CA ASN A 28 2.17 -4.46 -10.60
C ASN A 28 1.74 -4.80 -9.16
N THR A 29 1.01 -3.87 -8.53
CA THR A 29 0.69 -3.93 -7.10
C THR A 29 -0.81 -3.90 -6.90
N LEU A 30 -1.32 -4.84 -6.11
CA LEU A 30 -2.73 -4.94 -5.73
C LEU A 30 -2.91 -4.47 -4.29
N LEU A 31 -3.82 -3.53 -4.05
CA LEU A 31 -4.26 -3.18 -2.70
C LEU A 31 -5.48 -4.03 -2.35
N PHE A 32 -5.32 -4.89 -1.35
CA PHE A 32 -6.40 -5.70 -0.81
C PHE A 32 -6.80 -5.16 0.57
N MET A 33 -7.97 -4.52 0.64
CA MET A 33 -8.53 -3.99 1.89
C MET A 33 -9.63 -4.92 2.36
N TRP A 34 -9.56 -5.36 3.61
CA TRP A 34 -10.56 -6.21 4.23
C TRP A 34 -10.67 -5.91 5.73
N ALA A 35 -11.77 -6.34 6.32
CA ALA A 35 -11.99 -6.35 7.75
C ALA A 35 -12.61 -7.70 8.13
N SER A 36 -12.38 -8.16 9.35
CA SER A 36 -12.88 -9.45 9.84
C SER A 36 -14.36 -9.41 10.23
N TRP A 37 -15.01 -8.24 10.19
CA TRP A 37 -16.39 -7.99 10.58
C TRP A 37 -17.23 -7.58 9.38
#